data_AF-A0A9E1XY28-F1
#
_entry.id   AF-A0A9E1XY28-F1
#
_cell.length_a   1.000
_cell.length_b   1.000
_cell.length_c   1.000
_cell.angle_alpha   90.00
_cell.angle_beta   90.00
_cell.angle_gamma   90.00
#
_symmetry.space_group_name_H-M   'P 1'
#
loop_
_entity.id
_entity.type
_entity.pdbx_description
1 polymer ?
#
loop_
_entity_poly.entity_id
_entity_poly.type
_entity_poly.pdbx_seq_one_letter_code
_entity_poly.pdbx_strand_id
1 'polypeptide(L)'
;MIITSISWLAIFALSVSYWFQIRKIHLHREVRDLSMIYHILLFLGFSTLAITAYMEKSIIFLVKQIATSIPVFVIICQILYHRKDHWHEIGQASCLSCREELEADWICCPYCSASKDVSVEEPVNN
;
A
#
# COMPACT_ATOMS: atom_id res chain seq x y z
N MET A 1 23.04 -28.76 0.44
CA MET A 1 23.41 -27.56 1.23
C MET A 1 23.34 -26.28 0.40
N ILE A 2 23.90 -26.22 -0.81
CA ILE A 2 23.84 -24.99 -1.64
C ILE A 2 22.39 -24.62 -2.04
N ILE A 3 21.61 -25.59 -2.54
CA ILE A 3 20.21 -25.37 -2.98
C ILE A 3 19.31 -24.88 -1.85
N THR A 4 19.47 -25.44 -0.65
CA THR A 4 18.73 -25.03 0.54
C THR A 4 19.07 -23.59 0.93
N SER A 5 20.35 -23.22 0.93
CA SER A 5 20.77 -21.84 1.23
C SER A 5 20.26 -20.82 0.22
N ILE A 6 20.30 -21.16 -1.07
CA ILE A 6 19.76 -20.29 -2.14
C ILE A 6 18.24 -20.12 -1.99
N SER A 7 17.53 -21.19 -1.62
CA SER A 7 16.08 -21.14 -1.41
C SER A 7 15.70 -20.23 -0.24
N TRP A 8 16.45 -20.28 0.86
CA TRP A 8 16.27 -19.36 2.00
C TRP A 8 16.56 -17.91 1.63
N LEU A 9 17.62 -17.65 0.87
CA LEU A 9 17.94 -16.31 0.36
C LEU A 9 16.83 -15.78 -0.55
N ALA A 10 16.28 -16.63 -1.42
CA ALA A 10 15.17 -16.26 -2.31
C ALA A 10 13.90 -15.90 -1.52
N ILE A 11 13.56 -16.69 -0.48
CA ILE A 11 12.41 -16.38 0.39
C ILE A 11 12.61 -15.03 1.08
N PHE A 12 13.81 -14.77 1.60
CA PHE A 12 14.13 -13.51 2.24
C PHE A 12 14.01 -12.32 1.27
N ALA A 13 14.61 -12.42 0.09
CA ALA A 13 14.54 -11.36 -0.92
C ALA A 13 13.10 -11.07 -1.38
N LEU A 14 12.28 -12.11 -1.57
CA LEU A 14 10.87 -11.97 -1.91
C LEU A 14 10.10 -11.27 -0.78
N SER A 15 10.28 -11.71 0.47
CA SER A 15 9.58 -11.13 1.63
C SER A 15 9.90 -9.64 1.80
N VAL A 16 11.17 -9.27 1.70
CA VAL A 16 11.62 -7.86 1.76
C VAL A 16 10.99 -7.03 0.63
N SER A 17 10.92 -7.57 -0.58
CA SER A 17 10.33 -6.89 -1.74
C SER A 17 8.85 -6.53 -1.52
N TYR A 18 8.08 -7.45 -0.94
CA TYR A 18 6.68 -7.18 -0.59
C TYR A 18 6.54 -6.14 0.53
N TRP A 19 7.46 -6.12 1.50
CA TRP A 19 7.43 -5.12 2.56
C TRP A 19 7.68 -3.70 2.05
N PHE A 20 8.53 -3.54 1.04
CA PHE A 20 8.70 -2.26 0.35
C PHE A 20 7.41 -1.79 -0.33
N GLN A 21 6.63 -2.71 -0.93
CA GLN A 21 5.33 -2.37 -1.51
C GLN A 21 4.33 -1.89 -0.44
N ILE A 22 4.24 -2.62 0.69
CA ILE A 22 3.37 -2.25 1.82
C ILE A 22 3.73 -0.86 2.35
N ARG A 23 5.03 -0.58 2.52
CA ARG A 23 5.50 0.74 2.97
C ARG A 23 5.11 1.85 2.00
N LYS A 24 5.25 1.61 0.68
CA LYS A 24 4.87 2.59 -0.34
C LYS A 24 3.37 2.90 -0.27
N ILE A 25 2.52 1.88 -0.16
CA ILE A 25 1.06 2.06 -0.06
C ILE A 25 0.70 2.81 1.22
N HIS A 26 1.34 2.48 2.34
CA HIS A 26 1.09 3.16 3.61
C HIS A 26 1.48 4.64 3.59
N LEU A 27 2.60 4.98 2.94
CA LEU A 27 3.10 6.35 2.87
C LEU A 27 2.28 7.23 1.91
N HIS A 28 2.01 6.72 0.70
CA HIS A 28 1.35 7.50 -0.35
C HIS A 28 -0.18 7.45 -0.26
N ARG A 29 -0.75 6.44 0.42
CA ARG A 29 -2.20 6.15 0.48
C ARG A 29 -2.88 6.00 -0.90
N GLU A 30 -2.08 5.88 -1.95
CA GLU A 30 -2.52 5.66 -3.32
C GLU A 30 -2.93 4.20 -3.53
N VAL A 31 -4.24 3.93 -3.50
CA VAL A 31 -4.79 2.58 -3.74
C VAL A 31 -5.62 2.46 -5.02
N ARG A 32 -5.77 3.55 -5.79
CA ARG A 32 -6.65 3.60 -6.98
C ARG A 32 -6.17 2.72 -8.12
N ASP A 33 -4.87 2.71 -8.38
CA ASP A 33 -4.28 1.96 -9.50
C ASP A 33 -4.00 0.49 -9.15
N LEU A 34 -4.23 0.11 -7.89
CA LEU A 34 -3.98 -1.23 -7.42
C LEU A 34 -5.22 -2.11 -7.58
N SER A 35 -5.15 -3.09 -8.49
CA SER A 35 -6.27 -4.01 -8.73
C SER A 35 -6.50 -4.92 -7.51
N MET A 36 -7.63 -4.72 -6.83
CA MET A 36 -8.05 -5.54 -5.69
C MET A 36 -8.26 -7.01 -6.09
N ILE A 37 -8.86 -7.24 -7.26
CA ILE A 37 -9.14 -8.60 -7.77
C ILE A 37 -7.84 -9.39 -7.93
N TYR A 38 -6.80 -8.74 -8.46
CA TYR A 38 -5.49 -9.37 -8.61
C TYR A 38 -4.92 -9.86 -7.28
N HIS A 39 -4.98 -9.04 -6.22
CA HIS A 39 -4.45 -9.42 -4.90
C HIS A 39 -5.29 -10.52 -4.24
N ILE A 40 -6.60 -10.53 -4.45
CA ILE A 40 -7.48 -11.61 -3.96
C ILE A 40 -7.14 -12.94 -4.66
N LEU A 41 -6.98 -12.94 -5.98
CA LEU A 41 -6.59 -14.13 -6.73
C LEU A 41 -5.21 -14.64 -6.31
N LEU A 42 -4.25 -13.73 -6.09
CA LEU A 42 -2.95 -14.09 -5.53
C LEU A 42 -3.06 -14.74 -4.16
N PHE A 43 -3.85 -14.16 -3.25
CA PHE A 43 -4.03 -14.71 -1.91
C PHE A 43 -4.64 -16.12 -1.96
N LEU A 44 -5.64 -16.33 -2.80
CA LEU A 44 -6.25 -17.65 -3.02
C LEU A 44 -5.25 -18.65 -3.61
N GLY A 45 -4.44 -18.23 -4.59
CA GLY A 45 -3.40 -19.05 -5.20
C GLY A 45 -2.29 -19.45 -4.22
N PHE A 46 -1.83 -18.54 -3.37
CA PHE A 46 -0.87 -18.88 -2.32
C PHE A 46 -1.47 -19.76 -1.24
N SER A 47 -2.76 -19.58 -0.93
CA SER A 47 -3.47 -20.43 0.04
C SER A 47 -3.59 -21.87 -0.45
N THR A 48 -3.93 -22.10 -1.72
CA THR A 48 -3.97 -23.44 -2.31
C THR A 48 -2.58 -24.09 -2.35
N LEU A 49 -1.55 -23.33 -2.73
CA LEU A 49 -0.16 -23.82 -2.70
C LEU A 49 0.36 -24.09 -1.28
N ALA A 50 -0.13 -23.39 -0.26
CA ALA A 50 0.22 -23.66 1.13
C ALA A 50 -0.35 -25.00 1.60
N ILE A 51 -1.58 -25.33 1.18
CA ILE A 51 -2.22 -26.62 1.49
C ILE A 51 -1.43 -27.76 0.82
N THR A 52 -1.05 -27.62 -0.44
CA THR A 52 -0.24 -28.64 -1.12
C THR A 52 1.13 -28.79 -0.47
N ALA A 53 1.79 -27.68 -0.10
CA ALA A 53 3.06 -27.70 0.63
C ALA A 53 2.98 -28.46 1.96
N TYR A 54 1.86 -28.28 2.68
CA TYR A 54 1.60 -28.98 3.94
C TYR A 54 1.43 -30.48 3.72
N MET A 55 0.67 -30.89 2.69
CA MET A 55 0.51 -32.29 2.33
C MET A 55 1.83 -32.96 1.93
N GLU A 56 2.68 -32.23 1.21
CA GLU A 56 4.01 -32.70 0.79
C GLU A 56 5.06 -32.69 1.92
N LYS A 57 4.70 -32.20 3.13
CA LYS A 57 5.59 -32.03 4.29
C LYS A 57 6.86 -31.22 3.99
N SER A 58 6.79 -30.31 3.01
CA SER A 58 7.93 -29.48 2.60
C SER A 58 7.97 -28.17 3.39
N ILE A 59 8.86 -28.11 4.38
CA ILE A 59 9.00 -26.94 5.28
C ILE A 59 9.39 -25.69 4.49
N ILE A 60 10.38 -25.80 3.59
CA ILE A 60 10.88 -24.64 2.83
C ILE A 60 9.77 -24.05 1.94
N PHE A 61 9.00 -24.92 1.28
CA PHE A 61 7.91 -24.47 0.44
C PHE A 61 6.77 -23.88 1.28
N LEU A 62 6.43 -24.48 2.42
CA LEU A 62 5.41 -23.95 3.33
C LEU A 62 5.79 -22.56 3.87
N VAL A 63 7.03 -22.38 4.34
CA VAL A 63 7.53 -21.09 4.84
C VAL A 63 7.51 -20.03 3.74
N LYS A 64 7.88 -20.41 2.51
CA LYS A 64 7.75 -19.51 1.34
C LYS A 64 6.31 -19.03 1.16
N GLN A 65 5.34 -19.94 1.16
CA GLN A 65 3.94 -19.57 0.96
C GLN A 65 3.40 -18.67 2.07
N ILE A 66 3.80 -18.91 3.32
CA ILE A 66 3.45 -18.05 4.46
C ILE A 66 4.08 -16.66 4.31
N ALA A 67 5.37 -16.61 3.95
CA ALA A 67 6.11 -15.36 3.79
C ALA A 67 5.57 -14.49 2.64
N THR A 68 4.90 -15.08 1.64
CA THR A 68 4.25 -14.36 0.53
C THR A 68 2.76 -14.09 0.77
N SER A 69 2.03 -14.97 1.45
CA SER A 69 0.60 -14.78 1.71
C SER A 69 0.31 -13.69 2.73
N ILE A 70 1.16 -13.55 3.76
CA ILE A 70 1.00 -12.52 4.81
C ILE A 70 1.07 -11.10 4.20
N PRO A 71 2.10 -10.73 3.42
CA PRO A 71 2.13 -9.40 2.82
C PRO A 71 0.96 -9.12 1.88
N VAL A 72 0.55 -10.10 1.07
CA VAL A 72 -0.60 -9.93 0.18
C VAL A 72 -1.88 -9.69 0.98
N PHE A 73 -2.08 -10.40 2.08
CA PHE A 73 -3.20 -10.16 2.98
C PHE A 73 -3.18 -8.74 3.57
N VAL A 74 -2.01 -8.28 4.04
CA VAL A 74 -1.83 -6.90 4.53
C VAL A 74 -2.16 -5.87 3.45
N ILE A 75 -1.72 -6.10 2.20
CA ILE A 75 -2.05 -5.23 1.07
C ILE A 75 -3.56 -5.19 0.83
N ILE A 76 -4.26 -6.33 0.86
CA ILE A 76 -5.73 -6.37 0.73
C ILE A 76 -6.39 -5.54 1.84
N CYS A 77 -5.95 -5.70 3.09
CA CYS A 77 -6.46 -4.91 4.21
C CYS A 77 -6.22 -3.40 4.02
N GLN A 78 -5.03 -3.01 3.55
CA GLN A 78 -4.70 -1.61 3.26
C GLN A 78 -5.57 -1.04 2.14
N ILE A 79 -5.80 -1.80 1.06
CA ILE A 79 -6.70 -1.40 -0.02
C ILE A 79 -8.11 -1.17 0.53
N LEU A 80 -8.62 -2.06 1.39
CA LEU A 80 -9.96 -1.92 1.97
C LEU A 80 -10.06 -0.71 2.90
N TYR A 81 -9.03 -0.45 3.71
CA TYR A 81 -9.01 0.66 4.66
C TYR A 81 -8.92 2.01 3.94
N HIS A 82 -7.97 2.14 3.00
CA HIS A 82 -7.74 3.39 2.26
C HIS A 82 -8.64 3.55 1.03
N ARG A 83 -9.59 2.63 0.77
CA ARG A 83 -10.51 2.70 -0.39
C ARG A 83 -11.29 4.01 -0.46
N LYS A 84 -11.55 4.61 0.70
CA LYS A 84 -12.33 5.85 0.85
C LYS A 84 -11.47 7.08 1.07
N ASP A 85 -10.16 6.91 1.21
CA ASP A 85 -9.26 8.03 1.41
C ASP A 85 -9.00 8.68 0.05
N HIS A 86 -9.26 9.98 -0.01
CA HIS A 86 -8.85 10.79 -1.15
C HIS A 86 -7.36 11.12 -1.01
N TRP A 87 -6.74 11.49 -2.13
CA TRP A 87 -5.31 11.81 -2.18
C TRP A 87 -5.05 13.05 -1.33
N HIS A 88 -4.43 12.89 -0.16
CA HIS A 88 -4.01 14.03 0.64
C HIS A 88 -2.53 14.29 0.37
N GLU A 89 -2.20 15.35 -0.37
CA GLU A 89 -0.83 15.83 -0.32
C GLU A 89 -0.61 16.49 1.04
N ILE A 90 0.49 16.11 1.70
CA ILE A 90 0.91 16.71 2.97
C ILE A 90 1.16 18.20 2.70
N GLY A 91 0.29 19.09 3.21
CA GLY A 91 0.37 20.54 3.00
C GLY A 91 -0.75 21.17 2.14
N GLN A 92 -1.80 20.43 1.79
CA GLN A 92 -2.97 21.00 1.12
C GLN A 92 -3.74 21.95 2.05
N ALA A 93 -3.82 23.21 1.65
CA ALA A 93 -4.65 24.20 2.32
C ALA A 93 -6.12 23.91 2.00
N SER A 94 -6.98 23.92 3.03
CA SER A 94 -8.43 23.94 2.80
C SER A 94 -8.86 25.32 2.33
N CYS A 95 -9.84 25.39 1.44
CA CYS A 95 -10.41 26.67 1.03
C CYS A 95 -11.06 27.37 2.24
N LEU A 96 -10.66 28.60 2.57
CA LEU A 96 -11.25 29.36 3.69
C LEU A 96 -12.76 29.60 3.54
N SER A 97 -13.27 29.64 2.30
CA SER A 97 -14.68 29.95 2.02
C SER A 97 -15.59 28.72 2.03
N CYS A 98 -15.17 27.58 1.47
CA CYS A 98 -16.02 26.38 1.36
C CYS A 98 -15.47 25.17 2.10
N ARG A 99 -14.28 25.28 2.70
CA ARG A 99 -13.56 24.23 3.44
C ARG A 99 -13.23 22.96 2.66
N GLU A 100 -13.42 22.99 1.35
CA GLU A 100 -13.03 21.91 0.45
C GLU A 100 -11.51 21.89 0.27
N GLU A 101 -10.94 20.72 -0.01
CA GLU A 101 -9.50 20.53 -0.22
C GLU A 101 -9.04 21.28 -1.48
N LEU A 102 -7.94 22.03 -1.36
CA LEU A 102 -7.37 22.79 -2.47
C LEU A 102 -5.96 22.27 -2.78
N GLU A 103 -5.73 21.90 -4.03
CA GLU A 103 -4.38 21.55 -4.49
C GLU A 103 -3.48 22.80 -4.46
N ALA A 104 -2.16 22.58 -4.26
CA ALA A 104 -1.20 23.67 -4.09
C ALA A 104 -1.08 24.56 -5.34
N ASP A 105 -1.33 24.00 -6.52
CA ASP A 105 -1.27 24.65 -7.83
C ASP A 105 -2.56 25.38 -8.24
N TRP A 106 -3.68 25.16 -7.54
CA TRP A 106 -4.94 25.83 -7.87
C TRP A 106 -4.93 27.30 -7.44
N ILE A 107 -5.15 28.20 -8.40
CA ILE A 107 -5.20 29.67 -8.22
C ILE A 107 -6.56 30.10 -7.62
N CYS A 108 -7.62 29.35 -7.96
CA CYS A 108 -8.98 29.58 -7.50
C CYS A 108 -9.62 28.24 -7.12
N CYS A 109 -10.50 28.25 -6.11
CA CYS A 109 -11.27 27.07 -5.74
C CYS A 109 -12.31 26.72 -6.82
N PRO A 110 -12.32 25.50 -7.36
CA PRO A 110 -13.30 25.11 -8.40
C PRO A 110 -14.73 24.98 -7.86
N TYR A 111 -14.89 24.82 -6.54
CA TYR A 111 -16.20 24.63 -5.91
C TYR A 111 -16.91 25.94 -5.58
N CYS A 112 -16.17 26.96 -5.17
CA CYS A 112 -16.74 28.26 -4.76
C CYS A 112 -16.21 29.45 -5.54
N SER A 113 -15.27 29.24 -6.47
CA SER A 113 -14.60 30.29 -7.25
C SER A 113 -13.83 31.32 -6.43
N ALA A 114 -13.63 31.09 -5.12
CA ALA A 114 -12.84 31.98 -4.28
C ALA A 114 -11.36 31.92 -4.70
N SER A 115 -10.72 33.09 -4.86
CA SER A 115 -9.28 33.19 -5.08
C SER A 115 -8.52 32.78 -3.84
N LYS A 116 -7.36 32.16 -4.02
CA LYS A 116 -6.47 31.73 -2.94
C LYS A 116 -5.88 32.97 -2.24
N ASP A 117 -6.52 33.47 -1.19
CA ASP A 117 -5.86 34.36 -0.23
C ASP A 117 -4.94 33.48 0.62
N VAL A 118 -3.68 33.42 0.23
CA VAL A 118 -2.66 32.53 0.79
C VAL A 118 -2.36 32.95 2.24
N SER A 119 -2.84 32.19 3.24
CA SER A 119 -2.22 32.14 4.56
C SER A 119 -1.22 30.98 4.56
N VAL A 120 0.05 31.27 4.29
CA VAL A 120 1.16 30.32 4.47
C VAL A 120 1.28 30.06 5.96
N GLU A 121 0.81 28.91 6.44
CA GLU A 121 1.29 28.39 7.73
C GLU A 121 2.67 27.76 7.48
N GLU A 122 3.73 28.45 7.93
CA GLU A 122 5.08 27.91 7.95
C GLU A 122 5.12 26.61 8.76
N PRO A 123 5.91 25.60 8.33
CA PRO A 123 6.04 24.36 9.08
C PRO A 123 6.72 24.63 10.43
N VAL A 124 5.99 24.36 11.52
CA VAL A 124 6.56 24.31 12.88
C VAL A 124 7.44 23.07 12.98
N ASN A 125 8.76 23.28 12.93
CA ASN A 125 9.75 22.29 13.36
C ASN A 125 9.55 21.98 14.85
N ASN A 126 9.33 20.71 15.18
CA ASN A 126 9.63 20.13 16.50
C ASN A 126 10.17 18.72 16.32
#